data_AF-A0A4Q5M454-F1
#
_entry.id   AF-A0A4Q5M454-F1
#
_cell.length_a   1.000
_cell.length_b   1.000
_cell.length_c   1.000
_cell.angle_alpha   90.00
_cell.angle_beta   90.00
_cell.angle_gamma   90.00
#
_symmetry.space_group_name_H-M   'P 1'
#
loop_
_entity.id
_entity.type
_entity.pdbx_description
1 polymer ?
#
loop_
_entity_poly.entity_id
_entity_poly.type
_entity_poly.pdbx_seq_one_letter_code
_entity_poly.pdbx_strand_id
1 'polypeptide(L)'
;MTAKNNLSAQNFNTPLLIRRVLIGTAIGLAVILFFVLRVNPNHPDWGQYWLVQPLIVTPLAGAAAGVCNHFLDFLRVQGSTQKIIANILAVLIYLVGLWMGIVLGLHGTMWN
;
A
#
# COMPACT_ATOMS: atom_id res chain seq x y z
N MET A 1 -17.19 -4.95 -45.59
CA MET A 1 -17.27 -5.78 -44.36
C MET A 1 -16.59 -5.00 -43.25
N THR A 2 -17.37 -4.40 -42.36
CA THR A 2 -16.84 -3.48 -41.34
C THR A 2 -16.54 -4.27 -40.08
N ALA A 3 -15.26 -4.44 -39.74
CA ALA A 3 -14.84 -5.04 -38.48
C ALA A 3 -15.28 -4.12 -37.33
N LYS A 4 -16.28 -4.57 -36.54
CA LYS A 4 -16.63 -3.94 -35.27
C LYS A 4 -15.58 -4.35 -34.24
N ASN A 5 -14.74 -3.39 -33.88
CA ASN A 5 -13.72 -3.54 -32.84
C ASN A 5 -14.46 -3.64 -31.50
N ASN A 6 -14.78 -4.86 -31.08
CA ASN A 6 -15.25 -5.15 -29.74
C ASN A 6 -14.07 -5.01 -28.79
N LEU A 7 -13.70 -3.77 -28.49
CA LEU A 7 -12.96 -3.44 -27.28
C LEU A 7 -13.86 -3.88 -26.13
N SER A 8 -13.64 -5.12 -25.65
CA SER A 8 -14.23 -5.61 -24.42
C SER A 8 -13.99 -4.53 -23.38
N ALA A 9 -15.07 -3.90 -22.94
CA ALA A 9 -15.08 -3.15 -21.70
C ALA A 9 -14.65 -4.16 -20.63
N GLN A 10 -13.35 -4.19 -20.35
CA GLN A 10 -12.82 -4.84 -19.17
C GLN A 10 -13.57 -4.16 -18.03
N ASN A 11 -14.54 -4.88 -17.45
CA ASN A 11 -15.18 -4.48 -16.21
C ASN A 11 -14.07 -4.48 -15.17
N PHE A 12 -13.36 -3.36 -15.05
CA PHE A 12 -12.55 -3.06 -13.89
C PHE A 12 -13.54 -3.16 -12.74
N ASN A 13 -13.37 -4.20 -11.92
CA ASN A 13 -14.18 -4.37 -10.71
C ASN A 13 -13.74 -3.29 -9.70
N THR A 14 -14.10 -2.04 -9.99
CA THR A 14 -13.90 -0.83 -9.19
C THR A 14 -14.24 -1.05 -7.71
N PRO A 15 -15.33 -1.75 -7.33
CA PRO A 15 -15.59 -2.02 -5.91
C PRO A 15 -14.56 -2.96 -5.26
N LEU A 16 -13.98 -3.92 -6.02
CA LEU A 16 -12.95 -4.82 -5.51
C LEU A 16 -11.62 -4.09 -5.31
N LEU A 17 -11.32 -3.16 -6.22
CA LEU A 17 -10.19 -2.23 -6.17
C LEU A 17 -10.22 -1.37 -4.91
N ILE A 18 -11.33 -0.65 -4.70
CA ILE A 18 -11.52 0.24 -3.57
C ILE A 18 -11.37 -0.53 -2.25
N ARG A 19 -11.95 -1.73 -2.15
CA ARG A 19 -11.79 -2.58 -0.95
C ARG A 19 -10.33 -2.93 -0.69
N ARG A 20 -9.57 -3.34 -1.70
CA ARG A 20 -8.14 -3.70 -1.53
C ARG A 20 -7.30 -2.52 -1.11
N VAL A 21 -7.53 -1.35 -1.70
CA VAL A 21 -6.86 -0.11 -1.31
C VAL A 21 -7.23 0.26 0.13
N LEU A 22 -8.52 0.24 0.50
CA LEU A 22 -8.97 0.52 1.86
C LEU A 22 -8.32 -0.41 2.90
N ILE A 23 -8.25 -1.71 2.60
CA ILE A 23 -7.60 -2.68 3.48
C ILE A 23 -6.09 -2.35 3.60
N GLY A 24 -5.42 -2.07 2.49
CA GLY A 24 -4.00 -1.68 2.49
C GLY A 24 -3.73 -0.42 3.30
N THR A 25 -4.56 0.61 3.14
CA THR A 25 -4.53 1.85 3.91
C THR A 25 -4.80 1.60 5.39
N ALA A 26 -5.83 0.81 5.73
CA ALA A 26 -6.21 0.51 7.10
C ALA A 26 -5.11 -0.25 7.85
N ILE A 27 -4.46 -1.22 7.18
CA ILE A 27 -3.32 -1.94 7.75
C ILE A 27 -2.14 -0.98 7.96
N GLY A 28 -1.79 -0.18 6.94
CA GLY A 28 -0.70 0.81 7.07
C GLY A 28 -0.95 1.82 8.19
N LEU A 29 -2.20 2.27 8.34
CA LEU A 29 -2.62 3.16 9.41
C LEU A 29 -2.57 2.48 10.78
N ALA A 30 -3.03 1.23 10.89
CA ALA A 30 -2.98 0.48 12.15
C ALA A 30 -1.54 0.25 12.61
N VAL A 31 -0.64 -0.10 11.69
CA VAL A 31 0.78 -0.31 11.98
C VAL A 31 1.42 1.00 12.43
N ILE A 32 1.18 2.13 11.73
CA ILE A 32 1.80 3.39 12.15
C ILE A 32 1.25 3.90 13.49
N LEU A 33 -0.05 3.71 13.75
CA LEU A 33 -0.65 4.00 15.05
C LEU A 33 0.03 3.21 16.16
N PHE A 34 0.30 1.93 15.92
CA PHE A 34 0.99 1.08 16.89
C PHE A 34 2.39 1.59 17.25
N PHE A 35 3.15 2.09 16.28
CA PHE A 35 4.44 2.73 16.54
C PHE A 35 4.29 4.05 17.29
N VAL A 36 3.39 4.92 16.83
CA VAL A 36 3.14 6.24 17.41
C VAL A 36 2.67 6.15 18.87
N LEU A 37 1.72 5.27 19.17
CA LEU A 37 1.14 5.13 20.52
C LEU A 37 2.13 4.56 21.53
N ARG A 38 3.14 3.83 21.07
CA ARG A 38 4.15 3.21 21.94
C ARG A 38 5.23 4.21 22.38
N VAL A 39 5.29 5.38 21.76
CA VAL A 39 6.35 6.35 21.99
C VAL A 39 5.90 7.46 22.94
N ASN A 40 6.84 7.99 23.71
CA ASN A 40 6.56 9.09 24.62
C ASN A 40 6.52 10.41 23.85
N PRO A 41 5.38 11.13 23.80
CA PRO A 41 5.20 12.31 22.94
C PRO A 41 6.05 13.54 23.35
N ASN A 42 6.67 13.53 24.52
CA ASN A 42 7.44 14.65 25.08
C ASN A 42 8.94 14.57 24.77
N HIS A 43 9.33 14.10 23.58
CA HIS A 43 10.73 14.12 23.19
C HIS A 43 11.15 15.54 22.78
N PRO A 44 12.15 16.16 23.44
CA PRO A 44 12.53 17.55 23.21
C PRO A 44 13.08 17.80 21.81
N ASP A 45 13.54 16.76 21.12
CA ASP A 45 14.18 16.83 19.81
C ASP A 45 13.19 16.70 18.64
N TRP A 46 11.92 16.38 18.90
CA TRP A 46 10.92 16.16 17.86
C TRP A 46 10.06 17.41 17.65
N GLY A 47 9.97 17.88 16.41
CA GLY A 47 9.15 19.06 16.07
C GLY A 47 7.67 18.86 16.35
N GLN A 48 6.92 19.95 16.57
CA GLN A 48 5.48 19.92 16.92
C GLN A 48 4.61 19.10 15.95
N TYR A 49 5.04 18.92 14.70
CA TYR A 49 4.32 18.18 13.66
C TYR A 49 4.93 16.81 13.33
N TRP A 50 5.75 16.25 14.22
CA TRP A 50 6.42 14.96 14.01
C TRP A 50 5.47 13.81 13.70
N LEU A 51 4.22 13.89 14.19
CA LEU A 51 3.15 12.92 13.95
C LEU A 51 2.54 12.98 12.54
N VAL A 52 2.61 14.13 11.87
CA VAL A 52 1.91 14.36 10.60
C VAL A 52 2.53 13.53 9.48
N GLN A 53 3.85 13.49 9.43
CA GLN A 53 4.62 12.76 8.43
C GLN A 53 4.32 11.25 8.43
N PRO A 54 4.41 10.52 9.56
CA PRO A 54 4.11 9.09 9.59
C PRO A 54 2.64 8.79 9.29
N LEU A 55 1.71 9.63 9.77
CA LEU A 55 0.27 9.43 9.61
C LEU A 55 -0.22 9.63 8.17
N ILE A 56 0.55 10.35 7.34
CA ILE A 56 0.23 10.57 5.93
C ILE A 56 1.02 9.60 5.04
N VAL A 57 2.33 9.50 5.25
CA VAL A 57 3.23 8.75 4.36
C VAL A 57 2.99 7.25 4.48
N THR A 58 2.78 6.71 5.68
CA THR A 58 2.61 5.26 5.89
C THR A 58 1.30 4.73 5.30
N PRO A 59 0.14 5.39 5.50
CA PRO A 59 -1.10 4.97 4.86
C PRO A 59 -1.08 5.16 3.34
N LEU A 60 -0.41 6.19 2.83
CA LEU A 60 -0.19 6.37 1.38
C LEU A 60 0.64 5.22 0.79
N ALA A 61 1.71 4.82 1.47
CA ALA A 61 2.52 3.67 1.06
C ALA A 61 1.70 2.37 1.08
N GLY A 62 0.88 2.15 2.12
CA GLY A 62 -0.04 1.02 2.21
C GLY A 62 -1.11 1.02 1.10
N ALA A 63 -1.64 2.20 0.75
CA ALA A 63 -2.58 2.37 -0.35
C ALA A 63 -1.93 2.06 -1.71
N ALA A 64 -0.73 2.58 -1.96
CA ALA A 64 0.04 2.32 -3.18
C ALA A 64 0.33 0.83 -3.36
N ALA A 65 0.71 0.14 -2.29
CA ALA A 65 0.90 -1.31 -2.33
C ALA A 65 -0.40 -2.08 -2.63
N GLY A 66 -1.55 -1.60 -2.13
CA GLY A 66 -2.88 -2.13 -2.49
C GLY A 66 -3.23 -1.96 -3.97
N VAL A 67 -2.83 -0.84 -4.58
CA VAL A 67 -2.97 -0.59 -6.02
C VAL A 67 -2.05 -1.49 -6.84
N CYS A 68 -0.78 -1.64 -6.44
CA CYS A 68 0.16 -2.57 -7.08
C CYS A 68 -0.37 -4.01 -7.07
N ASN A 69 -0.97 -4.46 -5.97
CA ASN A 69 -1.60 -5.77 -5.88
C ASN A 69 -2.78 -5.94 -6.86
N HIS A 70 -3.51 -4.86 -7.19
CA HIS A 70 -4.54 -4.94 -8.22
C HIS A 70 -3.95 -5.01 -9.63
N PHE A 71 -2.88 -4.28 -9.92
CA PHE A 71 -2.18 -4.42 -11.20
C PHE A 71 -1.61 -5.82 -11.40
N LEU A 72 -1.17 -6.47 -10.34
CA LEU A 72 -0.70 -7.87 -10.38
C LEU A 72 -1.84 -8.87 -10.67
N ASP A 73 -3.11 -8.50 -10.48
CA ASP A 73 -4.24 -9.34 -10.87
C ASP A 73 -4.37 -9.46 -12.39
N PHE A 74 -3.88 -8.47 -13.16
CA PHE A 74 -3.78 -8.59 -14.61
C PHE A 74 -2.79 -9.68 -15.04
N LEU A 75 -1.66 -9.80 -14.33
CA LEU A 75 -0.67 -10.88 -14.56
C LEU A 75 -1.20 -12.26 -14.18
N ARG A 76 -2.20 -12.34 -13.29
CA ARG A 76 -2.81 -13.60 -12.84
C ARG A 76 -3.67 -14.31 -13.88
N VAL A 77 -4.08 -13.60 -14.93
CA VAL A 77 -4.97 -14.14 -15.97
C VAL A 77 -4.22 -15.07 -16.94
N GLN A 78 -2.87 -15.04 -16.98
CA GLN A 78 -2.06 -15.77 -17.96
C GLN A 78 -1.63 -17.20 -17.54
N GLY A 79 -1.90 -17.67 -16.30
CA GLY A 79 -1.68 -19.07 -15.93
C GLY A 79 -1.55 -19.37 -14.43
N SER A 80 -1.73 -20.64 -14.05
CA SER A 80 -1.74 -21.11 -12.65
C SER A 80 -0.41 -20.88 -11.91
N THR A 81 0.74 -21.07 -12.58
CA THR A 81 2.07 -20.83 -12.00
C THR A 81 2.35 -19.34 -11.81
N GLN A 82 1.92 -18.50 -12.76
CA GLN A 82 2.07 -17.05 -12.67
C GLN A 82 1.22 -16.46 -11.55
N LYS A 83 0.09 -17.10 -11.19
CA LYS A 83 -0.73 -16.71 -10.04
C LYS A 83 0.00 -16.83 -8.70
N ILE A 84 0.85 -17.83 -8.54
CA ILE A 84 1.67 -18.05 -7.33
C ILE A 84 2.77 -16.98 -7.26
N ILE A 85 3.50 -16.79 -8.37
CA ILE A 85 4.57 -15.80 -8.47
C ILE A 85 4.02 -14.38 -8.22
N ALA A 86 2.88 -14.03 -8.83
CA ALA A 86 2.22 -12.75 -8.61
C ALA A 86 1.80 -12.55 -7.15
N ASN A 87 1.38 -13.60 -6.44
CA ASN A 87 1.03 -13.49 -5.02
C ASN A 87 2.26 -13.23 -4.15
N ILE A 88 3.34 -13.96 -4.37
CA ILE A 88 4.59 -13.80 -3.62
C ILE A 88 5.14 -12.39 -3.86
N LEU A 89 5.15 -11.95 -5.11
CA LEU A 89 5.62 -10.62 -5.49
C LEU A 89 4.72 -9.53 -4.88
N ALA A 90 3.40 -9.72 -4.86
CA ALA A 90 2.47 -8.79 -4.21
C ALA A 90 2.76 -8.65 -2.71
N VAL A 91 2.96 -9.77 -2.00
CA VAL A 91 3.31 -9.77 -0.57
C VAL A 91 4.64 -9.08 -0.34
N LEU A 92 5.64 -9.34 -1.19
CA LEU A 92 6.96 -8.75 -1.05
C LEU A 92 6.94 -7.24 -1.31
N ILE A 93 6.25 -6.79 -2.36
CA ILE A 93 6.04 -5.36 -2.64
C ILE A 93 5.27 -4.71 -1.50
N TYR A 94 4.26 -5.38 -0.95
CA TYR A 94 3.51 -4.86 0.19
C TYR A 94 4.37 -4.71 1.44
N LEU A 95 5.18 -5.72 1.76
CA LEU A 95 6.06 -5.70 2.92
C LEU A 95 7.15 -4.61 2.77
N VAL A 96 7.78 -4.52 1.60
CA VAL A 96 8.81 -3.50 1.32
C VAL A 96 8.22 -2.10 1.28
N GLY A 97 7.05 -1.92 0.66
CA GLY A 97 6.37 -0.62 0.59
C GLY A 97 5.91 -0.14 1.97
N LEU A 98 5.35 -1.04 2.78
CA LEU A 98 4.95 -0.74 4.15
C LEU A 98 6.16 -0.43 5.03
N TRP A 99 7.25 -1.21 4.90
CA TRP A 99 8.51 -0.94 5.59
C TRP A 99 9.09 0.44 5.21
N MET A 100 9.17 0.74 3.91
CA MET A 100 9.64 2.05 3.44
C MET A 100 8.75 3.18 3.94
N GLY A 101 7.42 3.00 3.95
CA GLY A 101 6.49 3.99 4.49
C GLY A 101 6.73 4.28 5.97
N ILE A 102 7.03 3.25 6.76
CA ILE A 102 7.39 3.39 8.18
C ILE A 102 8.72 4.14 8.33
N VAL A 103 9.76 3.73 7.59
CA VAL A 103 11.09 4.37 7.65
C VAL A 103 11.00 5.85 7.25
N LEU A 104 10.35 6.16 6.12
CA LEU A 104 10.18 7.54 5.65
C LEU A 104 9.24 8.37 6.55
N GLY A 105 8.21 7.71 7.09
CA GLY A 105 7.25 8.33 8.00
C GLY A 105 7.90 8.72 9.34
N LEU A 106 8.78 7.87 9.86
CA LEU A 106 9.49 8.09 11.13
C LEU A 106 10.87 8.74 10.95
N HIS A 107 11.25 9.07 9.71
CA HIS A 107 12.52 9.74 9.41
C HIS A 107 12.59 11.10 10.13
N GLY A 108 13.65 11.30 10.92
CA GLY A 108 13.81 12.47 11.78
C GLY A 108 13.17 12.33 13.17
N THR A 109 12.68 11.13 13.52
CA THR A 109 12.21 10.80 14.89
C THR A 109 12.89 9.54 15.44
N MET A 110 12.24 8.39 15.30
CA MET A 110 12.74 7.08 15.74
C MET A 110 13.70 6.45 14.74
N TRP A 111 13.78 6.99 13.52
CA TRP A 111 14.64 6.49 12.46
C TRP A 111 15.51 7.64 11.93
N ASN A 112 16.82 7.38 11.81
CA ASN A 112 17.84 8.29 11.28
C ASN A 112 18.56 7.60 10.12
#